data_AF-A0A855N7W8-F1
#
_entry.id   AF-A0A855N7W8-F1
#
_cell.length_a   1.000
_cell.length_b   1.000
_cell.length_c   1.000
_cell.angle_alpha   90.00
_cell.angle_beta   90.00
_cell.angle_gamma   90.00
#
_symmetry.space_group_name_H-M   'P 1'
#
loop_
_entity.id
_entity.type
_entity.pdbx_description
1 polymer ?
#
loop_
_entity_poly.entity_id
_entity_poly.type
_entity_poly.pdbx_seq_one_letter_code
_entity_poly.pdbx_strand_id
1 'polypeptide(L)'
;MKLCSVIVFVLAIFSNLNACALCALYSPTAHANIKFISQNRALKEIKIQWIFSENFTKLTFETYDINSNLKLEDAELKEIKKALLDYLKPRSYLISASYYDGSQKDISLKLDPRDVRVLVQNLRLKFEFDFSLNLELKDKRVVKITIFDPEDYFNFKIASGEFYELEDGFFIKPNVNLNTGFYEITTKAPPKPLLHQLVPNEQQLNEQKFEIDKIDESKTNFISMLGVKYLGELKSLIKNGGDNHFILLISFIYGLLHAAGPGHGKLLTTSYFAANGGSYVKAFLFALKIGFLHVIGALVLVYATMFLVESFVSKTVNEVAGVTTKISAILIVLVACAMLVAKFKKNKFKFSPSGSSSRILNSSCACSCPKCSCKKDGEWFVVLGASLVPCPGVVLVFILAFSIGSFGAAFLSALMIGLAMAIVIFLAAVFGRALNLGFSKFKPVGFCFEILALCLMIMLGVFMFIASQRIQVL
;
A
#
# COMPACT_ATOMS: atom_id res chain seq x y z
N MET A 1 4.61 -32.89 11.04
CA MET A 1 4.35 -31.94 9.94
C MET A 1 5.62 -31.79 9.11
N LYS A 2 5.57 -32.17 7.84
CA LYS A 2 6.75 -32.30 6.97
C LYS A 2 7.32 -30.91 6.67
N LEU A 3 8.65 -30.79 6.71
CA LEU A 3 9.46 -29.59 6.38
C LEU A 3 8.95 -28.85 5.13
N CYS A 4 8.44 -29.61 4.16
CA CYS A 4 7.85 -29.13 2.92
C CYS A 4 6.61 -28.24 3.15
N SER A 5 5.71 -28.57 4.08
CA SER A 5 4.55 -27.72 4.40
C SER A 5 4.95 -26.39 5.04
N VAL A 6 6.04 -26.38 5.82
CA VAL A 6 6.57 -25.16 6.44
C VAL A 6 7.24 -24.28 5.40
N ILE A 7 8.02 -24.86 4.48
CA ILE A 7 8.67 -24.12 3.40
C ILE A 7 7.63 -23.57 2.42
N VAL A 8 6.61 -24.36 2.05
CA VAL A 8 5.49 -23.91 1.20
C VAL A 8 4.69 -22.80 1.88
N PHE A 9 4.48 -22.87 3.20
CA PHE A 9 3.78 -21.82 3.95
C PHE A 9 4.63 -20.56 4.14
N VAL A 10 5.95 -20.69 4.36
CA VAL A 10 6.88 -19.56 4.39
C VAL A 10 6.95 -18.90 3.00
N LEU A 11 7.01 -19.68 1.92
CA LEU A 11 6.94 -19.19 0.55
C LEU A 11 5.59 -18.50 0.23
N ALA A 12 4.47 -18.97 0.80
CA ALA A 12 3.16 -18.32 0.69
C ALA A 12 3.06 -17.00 1.49
N ILE A 13 3.86 -16.85 2.56
CA ILE A 13 4.05 -15.56 3.24
C ILE A 13 4.92 -14.63 2.38
N PHE A 14 5.92 -15.17 1.65
CA PHE A 14 6.76 -14.42 0.71
C PHE A 14 6.02 -13.94 -0.54
N SER A 15 5.06 -14.71 -1.06
CA SER A 15 4.24 -14.27 -2.20
C SER A 15 3.31 -13.10 -1.85
N ASN A 16 3.25 -12.70 -0.58
CA ASN A 16 2.47 -11.58 -0.07
C ASN A 16 3.34 -10.56 0.69
N LEU A 17 4.57 -10.33 0.21
CA LEU A 17 5.49 -9.28 0.70
C LEU A 17 4.90 -7.86 0.67
N ASN A 18 3.75 -7.66 0.03
CA ASN A 18 2.94 -6.45 -0.01
C ASN A 18 2.27 -6.13 1.36
N ALA A 19 2.96 -6.38 2.47
CA ALA A 19 2.45 -6.22 3.83
C ALA A 19 2.25 -4.75 4.26
N CYS A 20 3.02 -3.81 3.69
CA CYS A 20 2.66 -2.39 3.76
C CYS A 20 1.52 -2.04 2.80
N ALA A 21 1.22 -2.88 1.81
CA ALA A 21 0.27 -2.55 0.76
C ALA A 21 -1.21 -2.67 1.18
N LEU A 22 -1.45 -3.22 2.37
CA LEU A 22 -2.75 -3.11 3.05
C LEU A 22 -2.99 -1.67 3.58
N CYS A 23 -1.92 -0.91 3.81
CA CYS A 23 -1.96 0.53 4.12
C CYS A 23 -1.60 1.41 2.91
N ALA A 24 -0.88 0.89 1.92
CA ALA A 24 -0.62 1.50 0.61
C ALA A 24 -1.15 0.57 -0.48
N LEU A 25 -2.44 0.72 -0.79
CA LEU A 25 -3.19 0.02 -1.83
C LEU A 25 -2.32 -0.71 -2.87
N TYR A 26 -2.66 -1.97 -3.16
CA TYR A 26 -2.22 -2.66 -4.37
C TYR A 26 -2.23 -1.68 -5.56
N SER A 27 -1.29 -1.79 -6.50
CA SER A 27 -1.23 -0.88 -7.65
C SER A 27 -2.52 -0.98 -8.48
N PRO A 28 -3.44 0.00 -8.39
CA PRO A 28 -4.73 -0.10 -9.06
C PRO A 28 -4.56 -0.11 -10.57
N THR A 29 -5.56 -0.67 -11.24
CA THR A 29 -5.63 -0.64 -12.70
C THR A 29 -6.50 0.53 -13.11
N ALA A 30 -5.92 1.52 -13.80
CA ALA A 30 -6.62 2.63 -14.40
C ALA A 30 -6.89 2.34 -15.88
N HIS A 31 -8.15 2.40 -16.29
CA HIS A 31 -8.50 2.40 -17.71
C HIS A 31 -8.46 3.82 -18.25
N ALA A 32 -7.61 4.04 -19.25
CA ALA A 32 -7.43 5.34 -19.87
C ALA A 32 -8.25 5.41 -21.16
N ASN A 33 -9.18 6.36 -21.25
CA ASN A 33 -9.86 6.71 -22.49
C ASN A 33 -9.22 7.96 -23.08
N ILE A 34 -8.99 7.96 -24.39
CA ILE A 34 -8.28 9.03 -25.09
C ILE A 34 -9.16 9.52 -26.23
N LYS A 35 -9.44 10.82 -26.26
CA LYS A 35 -10.21 11.48 -27.31
C LYS A 35 -9.47 12.69 -27.84
N PHE A 36 -9.32 12.75 -29.15
CA PHE A 36 -8.74 13.88 -29.86
C PHE A 36 -9.83 14.82 -30.36
N ILE A 37 -9.57 16.12 -30.30
CA ILE A 37 -10.43 17.17 -30.81
C ILE A 37 -9.64 17.99 -31.83
N SER A 38 -10.19 18.11 -33.02
CA SER A 38 -9.65 18.94 -34.10
C SER A 38 -10.40 20.25 -34.19
N GLN A 39 -9.69 21.32 -34.55
CA GLN A 39 -10.28 22.58 -34.98
C GLN A 39 -9.36 23.25 -36.02
N ASN A 40 -9.94 23.82 -37.08
CA ASN A 40 -9.20 24.55 -38.12
C ASN A 40 -8.07 23.70 -38.75
N ARG A 41 -8.37 22.49 -39.25
CA ARG A 41 -7.41 21.55 -39.85
C ARG A 41 -6.21 21.15 -38.98
N ALA A 42 -6.30 21.31 -37.66
CA ALA A 42 -5.28 20.86 -36.73
C ALA A 42 -5.93 20.13 -35.54
N LEU A 43 -5.25 19.11 -35.02
CA LEU A 43 -5.52 18.58 -33.69
C LEU A 43 -5.14 19.64 -32.65
N LYS A 44 -6.16 20.13 -31.94
CA LYS A 44 -6.01 21.20 -30.94
C LYS A 44 -5.98 20.66 -29.53
N GLU A 45 -6.70 19.57 -29.26
CA GLU A 45 -6.82 19.06 -27.89
C GLU A 45 -6.74 17.53 -27.85
N ILE A 46 -6.16 17.04 -26.76
CA ILE A 46 -6.24 15.62 -26.38
C ILE A 46 -6.86 15.58 -25.00
N LYS A 47 -7.99 14.89 -24.87
CA LYS A 47 -8.64 14.61 -23.60
C LYS A 47 -8.33 13.19 -23.18
N ILE A 48 -7.68 13.03 -22.04
CA ILE A 48 -7.34 11.72 -21.47
C ILE A 48 -8.10 11.58 -20.16
N GLN A 49 -8.92 10.54 -20.03
CA GLN A 49 -9.69 10.24 -18.83
C GLN A 49 -9.22 8.91 -18.25
N TRP A 50 -8.74 8.91 -17.01
CA TRP A 50 -8.45 7.70 -16.24
C TRP A 50 -9.66 7.34 -15.39
N ILE A 51 -10.09 6.09 -15.47
CA ILE A 51 -11.22 5.53 -14.72
C ILE A 51 -10.69 4.39 -13.84
N PHE A 52 -10.98 4.47 -12.54
CA PHE A 52 -10.56 3.49 -11.55
C PHE A 52 -11.66 2.49 -11.19
N SER A 53 -11.31 1.37 -10.55
CA SER A 53 -12.27 0.42 -9.99
C SER A 53 -13.10 1.05 -8.87
N GLU A 54 -14.28 0.46 -8.63
CA GLU A 54 -15.12 0.85 -7.49
C GLU A 54 -14.44 0.53 -6.15
N ASN A 55 -13.70 -0.58 -6.08
CA ASN A 55 -12.94 -0.97 -4.90
C ASN A 55 -11.84 0.05 -4.56
N PHE A 56 -11.06 0.46 -5.56
CA PHE A 56 -10.05 1.51 -5.37
C PHE A 56 -10.68 2.83 -4.94
N THR A 57 -11.80 3.20 -5.55
CA THR A 57 -12.54 4.42 -5.22
C THR A 57 -13.03 4.40 -3.77
N LYS A 58 -13.60 3.28 -3.33
CA LYS A 58 -14.06 3.08 -1.95
C LYS A 58 -12.90 3.13 -0.95
N LEU A 59 -11.77 2.51 -1.25
CA LEU A 59 -10.56 2.56 -0.41
C LEU A 59 -9.99 3.97 -0.29
N THR A 60 -9.93 4.69 -1.42
CA THR A 60 -9.50 6.10 -1.45
C THR A 60 -10.45 6.95 -0.62
N PHE A 61 -11.75 6.74 -0.77
CA PHE A 61 -12.76 7.44 0.01
C PHE A 61 -12.57 7.22 1.52
N GLU A 62 -12.35 5.98 1.96
CA GLU A 62 -12.13 5.68 3.38
C GLU A 62 -10.92 6.39 4.00
N THR A 63 -9.96 6.81 3.16
CA THR A 63 -8.72 7.48 3.59
C THR A 63 -8.85 9.02 3.54
N TYR A 64 -9.61 9.54 2.57
CA TYR A 64 -9.76 10.98 2.32
C TYR A 64 -11.08 11.57 2.84
N ASP A 65 -11.94 10.78 3.49
CA ASP A 65 -13.15 11.23 4.21
C ASP A 65 -12.77 12.01 5.48
N ILE A 66 -12.30 13.24 5.31
CA ILE A 66 -11.66 14.07 6.35
C ILE A 66 -12.67 14.45 7.43
N ASN A 67 -13.90 14.77 7.03
CA ASN A 67 -14.97 15.14 7.93
C ASN A 67 -15.79 13.92 8.41
N SER A 68 -15.42 12.72 7.94
CA SER A 68 -16.05 11.45 8.29
C SER A 68 -17.57 11.47 8.06
N ASN A 69 -18.00 12.23 7.05
CA ASN A 69 -19.41 12.39 6.72
C ASN A 69 -19.92 11.24 5.84
N LEU A 70 -19.06 10.31 5.44
CA LEU A 70 -19.35 9.18 4.55
C LEU A 70 -19.77 9.61 3.13
N LYS A 71 -19.36 10.81 2.67
CA LYS A 71 -19.61 11.35 1.34
C LYS A 71 -18.37 12.04 0.77
N LEU A 72 -18.04 11.75 -0.49
CA LEU A 72 -16.90 12.35 -1.17
C LEU A 72 -17.23 13.75 -1.68
N GLU A 73 -16.74 14.79 -1.01
CA GLU A 73 -17.05 16.20 -1.29
C GLU A 73 -15.94 16.95 -2.05
N ASP A 74 -16.23 18.15 -2.56
CA ASP A 74 -15.28 18.97 -3.33
C ASP A 74 -13.99 19.28 -2.56
N ALA A 75 -14.06 19.43 -1.23
CA ALA A 75 -12.89 19.65 -0.39
C ALA A 75 -11.95 18.44 -0.40
N GLU A 76 -12.51 17.24 -0.37
CA GLU A 76 -11.77 15.98 -0.35
C GLU A 76 -11.22 15.66 -1.74
N LEU A 77 -12.00 15.94 -2.79
CA LEU A 77 -11.55 15.86 -4.18
C LEU A 77 -10.36 16.79 -4.45
N LYS A 78 -10.30 17.97 -3.83
CA LYS A 78 -9.15 18.89 -3.95
C LYS A 78 -7.89 18.30 -3.32
N GLU A 79 -8.00 17.64 -2.18
CA GLU A 79 -6.86 16.99 -1.53
C GLU A 79 -6.38 15.77 -2.33
N ILE A 80 -7.31 14.92 -2.82
CA ILE A 80 -6.99 13.81 -3.73
C ILE A 80 -6.30 14.33 -5.00
N LYS A 81 -6.83 15.41 -5.60
CA LYS A 81 -6.23 16.06 -6.77
C LYS A 81 -4.81 16.52 -6.49
N LYS A 82 -4.58 17.17 -5.35
CA LYS A 82 -3.27 17.68 -4.94
C LYS A 82 -2.27 16.54 -4.75
N ALA A 83 -2.63 15.51 -3.98
CA ALA A 83 -1.79 14.34 -3.74
C ALA A 83 -1.36 13.66 -5.06
N LEU A 84 -2.31 13.47 -5.99
CA LEU A 84 -2.00 12.91 -7.30
C LEU A 84 -1.07 13.84 -8.11
N LEU A 85 -1.34 15.14 -8.13
CA LEU A 85 -0.53 16.09 -8.92
C LEU A 85 0.91 16.21 -8.43
N ASP A 86 1.14 16.12 -7.12
CA ASP A 86 2.49 16.12 -6.53
C ASP A 86 3.31 14.92 -7.03
N TYR A 87 2.66 13.79 -7.30
CA TYR A 87 3.29 12.62 -7.90
C TYR A 87 3.49 12.72 -9.43
N LEU A 88 2.45 13.19 -10.13
CA LEU A 88 2.37 13.20 -11.59
C LEU A 88 3.24 14.27 -12.25
N LYS A 89 3.26 15.50 -11.71
CA LYS A 89 3.95 16.64 -12.34
C LYS A 89 5.44 16.40 -12.59
N PRO A 90 6.24 15.89 -11.62
CA PRO A 90 7.66 15.61 -11.85
C PRO A 90 7.91 14.51 -12.89
N ARG A 91 6.88 13.73 -13.23
CA ARG A 91 6.94 12.56 -14.13
C ARG A 91 6.19 12.79 -15.43
N SER A 92 5.98 14.04 -15.83
CA SER A 92 5.25 14.39 -17.05
C SER A 92 3.88 13.71 -17.16
N TYR A 93 3.17 13.61 -16.03
CA TYR A 93 1.85 13.00 -15.93
C TYR A 93 1.78 11.52 -16.33
N LEU A 94 2.93 10.83 -16.38
CA LEU A 94 3.06 9.44 -16.83
C LEU A 94 2.66 9.23 -18.30
N ILE A 95 2.48 10.32 -19.06
CA ILE A 95 1.99 10.30 -20.43
C ILE A 95 3.13 10.76 -21.34
N SER A 96 3.47 9.91 -22.30
CA SER A 96 4.39 10.24 -23.38
C SER A 96 3.63 10.23 -24.70
N ALA A 97 3.85 11.25 -25.51
CA ALA A 97 3.26 11.34 -26.83
C ALA A 97 4.33 11.57 -27.89
N SER A 98 4.15 10.94 -29.03
CA SER A 98 4.93 11.16 -30.23
C SER A 98 4.02 11.05 -31.46
N TYR A 99 4.50 11.53 -32.60
CA TYR A 99 3.85 11.26 -33.87
C TYR A 99 4.89 10.90 -34.93
N TYR A 100 4.45 10.18 -35.94
CA TYR A 100 5.27 9.89 -37.12
C TYR A 100 4.41 9.85 -38.38
N ASP A 101 5.05 10.14 -39.50
CA ASP A 101 4.44 10.11 -40.83
C ASP A 101 5.04 8.93 -41.60
N GLY A 102 4.27 7.85 -41.78
CA GLY A 102 4.73 6.66 -42.49
C GLY A 102 5.90 5.95 -41.79
N SER A 103 7.05 5.83 -42.46
CA SER A 103 8.25 5.12 -41.98
C SER A 103 9.32 6.05 -41.36
N GLN A 104 8.96 7.30 -41.04
CA GLN A 104 9.85 8.25 -40.39
C GLN A 104 10.05 7.96 -38.89
N LYS A 105 11.11 8.51 -38.30
CA LYS A 105 11.36 8.41 -36.84
C LYS A 105 10.30 9.20 -36.05
N ASP A 106 9.92 8.67 -34.89
CA ASP A 106 9.02 9.31 -33.92
C ASP A 106 9.51 10.73 -33.55
N ILE A 107 8.64 11.72 -33.70
CA ILE A 107 8.83 13.09 -33.23
C ILE A 107 8.09 13.23 -31.90
N SER A 108 8.81 13.56 -30.82
CA SER A 108 8.22 13.69 -29.48
C SER A 108 7.34 14.95 -29.38
N LEU A 109 6.18 14.78 -28.74
CA LEU A 109 5.25 15.85 -28.39
C LEU A 109 5.38 16.13 -26.90
N LYS A 110 5.73 17.37 -26.55
CA LYS A 110 5.70 17.81 -25.15
C LYS A 110 4.25 18.12 -24.77
N LEU A 111 3.71 17.33 -23.86
CA LEU A 111 2.36 17.50 -23.33
C LEU A 111 2.42 18.12 -21.94
N ASP A 112 1.64 19.18 -21.75
CA ASP A 112 1.39 19.78 -20.44
C ASP A 112 -0.13 20.05 -20.35
N PRO A 113 -0.84 19.51 -19.36
CA PRO A 113 -2.28 19.64 -19.29
C PRO A 113 -2.66 21.07 -18.88
N ARG A 114 -3.59 21.67 -19.61
CA ARG A 114 -4.19 22.97 -19.26
C ARG A 114 -5.00 22.88 -17.99
N ASP A 115 -5.74 21.79 -17.85
CA ASP A 115 -6.58 21.52 -16.69
C ASP A 115 -6.52 20.03 -16.33
N VAL A 116 -6.65 19.77 -15.03
CA VAL A 116 -6.75 18.42 -14.47
C VAL A 116 -7.96 18.40 -13.55
N ARG A 117 -8.99 17.62 -13.88
CA ARG A 117 -10.20 17.51 -13.05
C ARG A 117 -10.25 16.16 -12.36
N VAL A 118 -10.77 16.16 -11.14
CA VAL A 118 -11.02 14.94 -10.36
C VAL A 118 -12.50 14.93 -10.01
N LEU A 119 -13.16 13.83 -10.33
CA LEU A 119 -14.59 13.71 -10.18
C LEU A 119 -14.99 12.26 -9.86
N VAL A 120 -16.11 12.10 -9.19
CA VAL A 120 -16.71 10.79 -8.92
C VAL A 120 -17.99 10.66 -9.74
N GLN A 121 -18.05 9.64 -10.59
CA GLN A 121 -19.23 9.32 -11.40
C GLN A 121 -19.46 7.82 -11.37
N ASN A 122 -20.70 7.40 -11.11
CA ASN A 122 -21.07 5.98 -10.99
C ASN A 122 -20.18 5.24 -9.98
N LEU A 123 -19.97 5.82 -8.79
CA LEU A 123 -19.13 5.29 -7.71
C LEU A 123 -17.64 5.09 -8.07
N ARG A 124 -17.17 5.71 -9.16
CA ARG A 124 -15.78 5.61 -9.61
C ARG A 124 -15.09 6.96 -9.64
N LEU A 125 -13.89 6.98 -9.09
CA LEU A 125 -12.97 8.09 -9.21
C LEU A 125 -12.46 8.18 -10.64
N LYS A 126 -12.52 9.38 -11.20
CA LYS A 126 -12.05 9.70 -12.54
C LYS A 126 -11.11 10.89 -12.49
N PHE A 127 -10.04 10.79 -13.27
CA PHE A 127 -9.10 11.88 -13.49
C PHE A 127 -9.13 12.27 -14.95
N GLU A 128 -9.41 13.52 -15.23
CA GLU A 128 -9.44 14.06 -16.58
C GLU A 128 -8.28 15.01 -16.80
N PHE A 129 -7.57 14.82 -17.90
CA PHE A 129 -6.45 15.65 -18.33
C PHE A 129 -6.79 16.24 -19.69
N ASP A 130 -6.81 17.57 -19.77
CA ASP A 130 -7.07 18.30 -21.00
C ASP A 130 -5.75 18.92 -21.52
N PHE A 131 -5.16 18.31 -22.54
CA PHE A 131 -3.90 18.76 -23.15
C PHE A 131 -4.15 19.68 -24.34
N SER A 132 -3.33 20.71 -24.49
CA SER A 132 -3.24 21.48 -25.74
C SER A 132 -2.30 20.77 -26.72
N LEU A 133 -2.72 20.69 -27.96
CA LEU A 133 -1.90 20.27 -29.09
C LEU A 133 -2.04 21.29 -30.21
N ASN A 134 -1.07 21.33 -31.11
CA ASN A 134 -1.22 22.06 -32.37
C ASN A 134 -0.53 21.26 -33.47
N LEU A 135 -1.16 20.14 -33.84
CA LEU A 135 -0.62 19.20 -34.83
C LEU A 135 -1.50 19.23 -36.07
N GLU A 136 -0.91 19.58 -37.21
CA GLU A 136 -1.63 19.61 -38.49
C GLU A 136 -2.25 18.24 -38.83
N LEU A 137 -3.49 18.25 -39.32
CA LEU A 137 -4.15 17.04 -39.80
C LEU A 137 -3.51 16.61 -41.12
N LYS A 138 -2.94 15.41 -41.13
CA LYS A 138 -2.30 14.82 -42.29
C LYS A 138 -2.72 13.36 -42.41
N ASP A 139 -3.10 12.95 -43.62
CA ASP A 139 -3.47 11.56 -43.89
C ASP A 139 -2.30 10.61 -43.60
N LYS A 140 -2.61 9.49 -42.94
CA LYS A 140 -1.67 8.45 -42.46
C LYS A 140 -0.70 8.88 -41.37
N ARG A 141 -0.86 10.06 -40.79
CA ARG A 141 -0.11 10.44 -39.57
C ARG A 141 -0.60 9.59 -38.41
N VAL A 142 0.33 9.00 -37.68
CA VAL A 142 0.00 8.23 -36.47
C VAL A 142 0.45 9.02 -35.25
N VAL A 143 -0.48 9.29 -34.34
CA VAL A 143 -0.17 9.81 -33.01
C VAL A 143 -0.07 8.62 -32.05
N LYS A 144 1.09 8.44 -31.45
CA LYS A 144 1.36 7.41 -30.45
C LYS A 144 1.28 8.03 -29.06
N ILE A 145 0.47 7.44 -28.19
CA ILE A 145 0.38 7.82 -26.78
C ILE A 145 0.68 6.59 -25.95
N THR A 146 1.66 6.69 -25.05
CA THR A 146 2.00 5.66 -24.08
C THR A 146 1.82 6.21 -22.68
N ILE A 147 1.07 5.49 -21.85
CA ILE A 147 0.85 5.80 -20.44
C ILE A 147 1.58 4.76 -19.61
N PHE A 148 2.57 5.15 -18.82
CA PHE A 148 3.40 4.21 -18.07
C PHE A 148 3.91 4.80 -16.78
N ASP A 149 3.75 4.03 -15.70
CA ASP A 149 4.27 4.37 -14.39
C ASP A 149 5.55 3.59 -14.09
N PRO A 150 6.74 4.21 -14.10
CA PRO A 150 7.99 3.51 -13.83
C PRO A 150 8.12 3.01 -12.39
N GLU A 151 7.32 3.55 -11.46
CA GLU A 151 7.36 3.18 -10.04
C GLU A 151 6.27 2.17 -9.67
N ASP A 152 5.46 1.74 -10.65
CA ASP A 152 4.35 0.79 -10.49
C ASP A 152 3.31 1.21 -9.43
N TYR A 153 3.00 2.51 -9.27
CA TYR A 153 1.82 2.89 -8.48
C TYR A 153 0.55 2.60 -9.26
N PHE A 154 0.54 2.91 -10.55
CA PHE A 154 -0.62 2.75 -11.40
C PHE A 154 -0.32 1.78 -12.54
N ASN A 155 -1.20 0.80 -12.72
CA ASN A 155 -1.23 -0.01 -13.93
C ASN A 155 -2.19 0.65 -14.92
N PHE A 156 -1.79 0.81 -16.18
CA PHE A 156 -2.63 1.42 -17.20
C PHE A 156 -3.02 0.42 -18.28
N LYS A 157 -4.29 0.45 -18.66
CA LYS A 157 -4.76 -0.10 -19.93
C LYS A 157 -5.53 1.00 -20.66
N ILE A 158 -5.18 1.26 -21.90
CA ILE A 158 -5.92 2.18 -22.75
C ILE A 158 -7.15 1.44 -23.28
N ALA A 159 -8.32 2.06 -23.19
CA ALA A 159 -9.53 1.52 -23.77
C ALA A 159 -9.43 1.58 -25.30
N SER A 160 -9.68 0.45 -25.96
CA SER A 160 -9.84 0.43 -27.41
C SER A 160 -11.06 1.27 -27.79
N GLY A 161 -10.83 2.41 -28.43
CA GLY A 161 -11.89 3.24 -28.99
C GLY A 161 -12.41 2.68 -30.31
N GLU A 162 -13.58 3.16 -30.73
CA GLU A 162 -14.06 2.94 -32.09
C GLU A 162 -13.49 3.99 -33.05
N PHE A 163 -13.61 3.72 -34.34
CA PHE A 163 -13.29 4.68 -35.39
C PHE A 163 -14.26 5.87 -35.30
N TYR A 164 -13.75 7.10 -35.28
CA TYR A 164 -14.62 8.27 -35.19
C TYR A 164 -14.13 9.43 -36.07
N GLU A 165 -15.06 10.30 -36.43
CA GLU A 165 -14.83 11.44 -37.31
C GLU A 165 -14.22 12.64 -36.56
N LEU A 166 -13.29 13.30 -37.23
CA LEU A 166 -12.73 14.61 -36.93
C LEU A 166 -13.32 15.65 -37.88
N GLU A 167 -13.04 16.93 -37.65
CA GLU A 167 -13.40 17.98 -38.61
C GLU A 167 -12.72 17.78 -39.98
N ASP A 168 -13.26 18.44 -41.00
CA ASP A 168 -12.71 18.48 -42.36
C ASP A 168 -12.63 17.11 -43.06
N GLY A 169 -13.45 16.13 -42.66
CA GLY A 169 -13.53 14.81 -43.30
C GLY A 169 -12.35 13.88 -42.97
N PHE A 170 -11.61 14.21 -41.91
CA PHE A 170 -10.62 13.30 -41.32
C PHE A 170 -11.29 12.37 -40.31
N PHE A 171 -10.66 11.23 -40.06
CA PHE A 171 -11.10 10.25 -39.08
C PHE A 171 -9.91 9.76 -38.28
N ILE A 172 -10.17 9.24 -37.09
CA ILE A 172 -9.18 8.56 -36.27
C ILE A 172 -9.48 7.06 -36.26
N LYS A 173 -8.45 6.30 -36.61
CA LYS A 173 -8.39 4.85 -36.47
C LYS A 173 -7.53 4.49 -35.25
N PRO A 174 -8.15 4.17 -34.10
CA PRO A 174 -7.41 3.70 -32.94
C PRO A 174 -6.93 2.26 -33.15
N ASN A 175 -5.69 1.99 -32.73
CA ASN A 175 -5.10 0.67 -32.58
C ASN A 175 -4.37 0.64 -31.24
N VAL A 176 -4.95 -0.03 -30.26
CA VAL A 176 -4.49 0.00 -28.88
C VAL A 176 -3.86 -1.33 -28.51
N ASN A 177 -2.69 -1.28 -27.89
CA ASN A 177 -2.00 -2.42 -27.29
C ASN A 177 -1.66 -2.09 -25.84
N LEU A 178 -2.44 -2.66 -24.91
CA LEU A 178 -2.29 -2.47 -23.46
C LEU A 178 -2.23 -0.98 -23.08
N ASN A 179 -1.05 -0.47 -22.73
CA ASN A 179 -0.84 0.89 -22.25
C ASN A 179 -0.35 1.86 -23.33
N THR A 180 -0.29 1.41 -24.59
CA THR A 180 0.10 2.22 -25.75
C THR A 180 -1.01 2.22 -26.80
N GLY A 181 -1.44 3.42 -27.19
CA GLY A 181 -2.42 3.65 -28.25
C GLY A 181 -1.77 4.28 -29.47
N PHE A 182 -2.05 3.73 -30.64
CA PHE A 182 -1.67 4.28 -31.94
C PHE A 182 -2.93 4.81 -32.62
N TYR A 183 -2.98 6.10 -32.90
CA TYR A 183 -4.13 6.78 -33.47
C TYR A 183 -3.77 7.29 -34.86
N GLU A 184 -4.16 6.53 -35.88
CA GLU A 184 -3.92 6.90 -37.27
C GLU A 184 -5.00 7.88 -37.75
N ILE A 185 -4.57 9.05 -38.21
CA ILE A 185 -5.42 10.04 -38.84
C ILE A 185 -5.58 9.64 -40.31
N THR A 186 -6.80 9.49 -40.79
CA THR A 186 -7.06 9.12 -42.18
C THR A 186 -8.26 9.85 -42.77
N THR A 187 -8.24 10.09 -44.07
CA THR A 187 -9.39 10.59 -44.84
C THR A 187 -10.34 9.46 -45.28
N LYS A 188 -9.96 8.20 -45.03
CA LYS A 188 -10.81 7.05 -45.35
C LYS A 188 -11.89 6.89 -44.29
N ALA A 189 -13.14 7.01 -44.72
CA ALA A 189 -14.29 6.69 -43.89
C ALA A 189 -14.19 5.25 -43.34
N PRO A 190 -14.73 4.98 -42.15
CA PRO A 190 -14.80 3.63 -41.62
C PRO A 190 -15.56 2.73 -42.60
N PRO A 191 -15.20 1.43 -42.71
CA PRO A 191 -16.05 0.49 -43.41
C PRO A 191 -17.46 0.53 -42.80
N LYS A 192 -18.51 0.55 -43.64
CA LYS A 192 -19.91 0.65 -43.18
C LYS A 192 -20.14 -0.32 -42.01
N PRO A 193 -20.62 0.17 -40.86
CA PRO A 193 -20.80 -0.68 -39.69
C PRO A 193 -21.81 -1.79 -40.00
N LEU A 194 -21.54 -3.00 -39.53
CA LEU A 194 -22.55 -4.06 -39.49
C LEU A 194 -23.65 -3.61 -38.52
N LEU A 195 -24.92 -3.95 -38.79
CA LEU A 195 -26.12 -3.48 -38.06
C LEU A 195 -26.01 -3.56 -36.52
N HIS A 196 -25.17 -4.46 -35.98
CA HIS A 196 -24.91 -4.66 -34.56
C HIS A 196 -24.04 -3.57 -33.89
N GLN A 197 -23.38 -2.69 -34.65
CA GLN A 197 -22.56 -1.58 -34.16
C GLN A 197 -23.33 -0.25 -34.05
N LEU A 198 -24.60 -0.22 -34.48
CA LEU A 198 -25.45 0.99 -34.48
C LEU A 198 -26.25 1.18 -33.18
N VAL A 199 -26.16 0.23 -32.24
CA VAL A 199 -26.71 0.38 -30.89
C VAL A 199 -25.62 0.98 -30.00
N PRO A 200 -25.85 2.10 -29.30
CA PRO A 200 -24.87 2.64 -28.36
C PRO A 200 -24.56 1.55 -27.34
N ASN A 201 -23.32 1.03 -27.39
CA ASN A 201 -23.00 -0.19 -26.68
C ASN A 201 -22.67 0.13 -25.21
N GLU A 202 -23.69 0.49 -24.42
CA GLU A 202 -23.60 0.56 -22.96
C GLU A 202 -23.03 -0.74 -22.38
N GLN A 203 -23.25 -1.88 -23.07
CA GLN A 203 -22.68 -3.17 -22.68
C GLN A 203 -21.16 -3.21 -22.78
N GLN A 204 -20.53 -2.65 -23.83
CA GLN A 204 -19.05 -2.61 -23.92
C GLN A 204 -18.40 -1.73 -22.86
N LEU A 205 -18.99 -0.56 -22.57
CA LEU A 205 -18.51 0.31 -21.49
C LEU A 205 -18.70 -0.36 -20.11
N ASN A 206 -19.80 -1.11 -19.92
CA ASN A 206 -20.05 -1.86 -18.69
C ASN A 206 -19.17 -3.12 -18.58
N GLU A 207 -18.87 -3.80 -19.69
CA GLU A 207 -17.94 -4.93 -19.73
C GLU A 207 -16.51 -4.48 -19.40
N GLN A 208 -16.05 -3.37 -19.97
CA GLN A 208 -14.76 -2.78 -19.61
C GLN A 208 -14.71 -2.38 -18.14
N LYS A 209 -15.75 -1.74 -17.59
CA LYS A 209 -15.85 -1.41 -16.16
C LYS A 209 -15.78 -2.65 -15.27
N PHE A 210 -16.52 -3.70 -15.63
CA PHE A 210 -16.56 -4.98 -14.92
C PHE A 210 -15.24 -5.74 -15.00
N GLU A 211 -14.48 -5.59 -16.09
CA GLU A 211 -13.12 -6.14 -16.20
C GLU A 211 -12.16 -5.44 -15.23
N ILE A 212 -12.21 -4.11 -15.08
CA ILE A 212 -11.37 -3.38 -14.11
C ILE A 212 -11.61 -3.93 -12.70
N ASP A 213 -12.88 -4.09 -12.32
CA ASP A 213 -13.21 -4.53 -10.96
C ASP A 213 -12.77 -5.97 -10.73
N LYS A 214 -12.94 -6.88 -11.69
CA LYS A 214 -12.44 -8.26 -11.57
C LYS A 214 -10.93 -8.32 -11.41
N ILE A 215 -10.19 -7.50 -12.16
CA ILE A 215 -8.73 -7.43 -12.08
C ILE A 215 -8.31 -6.94 -10.70
N ASP A 216 -8.89 -5.86 -10.22
CA ASP A 216 -8.55 -5.29 -8.92
C ASP A 216 -9.05 -6.17 -7.77
N GLU A 217 -10.23 -6.79 -7.88
CA GLU A 217 -10.76 -7.73 -6.89
C GLU A 217 -9.87 -8.95 -6.74
N SER A 218 -9.34 -9.49 -7.85
CA SER A 218 -8.37 -10.60 -7.82
C SER A 218 -7.07 -10.26 -7.09
N LYS A 219 -6.71 -8.97 -7.01
CA LYS A 219 -5.55 -8.46 -6.26
C LYS A 219 -5.88 -8.17 -4.80
N THR A 220 -7.16 -8.03 -4.44
CA THR A 220 -7.59 -7.76 -3.06
C THR A 220 -7.83 -9.05 -2.27
N ASN A 221 -7.33 -9.10 -1.03
CA ASN A 221 -7.56 -10.24 -0.16
C ASN A 221 -8.94 -10.15 0.50
N PHE A 222 -9.64 -11.28 0.65
CA PHE A 222 -10.93 -11.35 1.35
C PHE A 222 -10.89 -10.73 2.76
N ILE A 223 -9.80 -10.97 3.50
CA ILE A 223 -9.58 -10.39 4.84
C ILE A 223 -9.47 -8.86 4.79
N SER A 224 -8.82 -8.30 3.75
CA SER A 224 -8.73 -6.84 3.60
C SER A 224 -10.09 -6.22 3.28
N MET A 225 -10.89 -6.87 2.43
CA MET A 225 -12.24 -6.42 2.10
C MET A 225 -13.15 -6.40 3.34
N LEU A 226 -13.10 -7.45 4.16
CA LEU A 226 -13.80 -7.48 5.44
C LEU A 226 -13.29 -6.39 6.39
N GLY A 227 -11.98 -6.19 6.49
CA GLY A 227 -11.40 -5.14 7.32
C GLY A 227 -11.94 -3.75 6.98
N VAL A 228 -12.03 -3.42 5.68
CA VAL A 228 -12.62 -2.15 5.20
C VAL A 228 -14.11 -2.07 5.53
N LYS A 229 -14.87 -3.15 5.35
CA LYS A 229 -16.29 -3.19 5.69
C LYS A 229 -16.53 -2.87 7.17
N TYR A 230 -15.83 -3.55 8.08
CA TYR A 230 -15.98 -3.33 9.51
C TYR A 230 -15.44 -1.97 9.97
N LEU A 231 -14.45 -1.40 9.26
CA LEU A 231 -14.02 -0.02 9.48
C LEU A 231 -15.14 0.98 9.17
N GLY A 232 -15.82 0.83 8.04
CA GLY A 232 -16.97 1.66 7.68
C GLY A 232 -18.14 1.50 8.64
N GLU A 233 -18.43 0.28 9.08
CA GLU A 233 -19.43 0.02 10.14
C GLU A 233 -19.06 0.70 11.45
N LEU A 234 -17.78 0.63 11.87
CA LEU A 234 -17.29 1.30 13.08
C LEU A 234 -17.47 2.82 13.00
N LYS A 235 -17.08 3.43 11.88
CA LYS A 235 -17.27 4.87 11.64
C LYS A 235 -18.76 5.23 11.71
N SER A 236 -19.63 4.46 11.05
CA SER A 236 -21.08 4.68 11.05
C SER A 236 -21.68 4.60 12.47
N LEU A 237 -21.28 3.62 13.27
CA LEU A 237 -21.76 3.46 14.65
C LEU A 237 -21.31 4.61 15.54
N ILE A 238 -20.06 5.03 15.43
CA ILE A 238 -19.53 6.16 16.19
C ILE A 238 -20.32 7.43 15.81
N LYS A 239 -20.49 7.69 14.51
CA LYS A 239 -21.19 8.88 14.02
C LYS A 239 -22.67 8.94 14.44
N ASN A 240 -23.38 7.81 14.37
CA ASN A 240 -24.81 7.77 14.66
C ASN A 240 -25.13 7.59 16.16
N GLY A 241 -24.13 7.56 17.03
CA GLY A 241 -24.34 7.33 18.47
C GLY A 241 -24.84 5.92 18.78
N GLY A 242 -24.29 4.90 18.10
CA GLY A 242 -24.62 3.50 18.32
C GLY A 242 -24.26 3.02 19.73
N ASP A 243 -24.83 1.88 20.13
CA ASP A 243 -24.56 1.28 21.44
C ASP A 243 -23.06 1.05 21.66
N ASN A 244 -22.56 1.51 22.80
CA ASN A 244 -21.15 1.38 23.19
C ASN A 244 -20.70 -0.08 23.14
N HIS A 245 -21.53 -1.05 23.55
CA HIS A 245 -21.15 -2.47 23.49
C HIS A 245 -20.92 -2.94 22.06
N PHE A 246 -21.75 -2.50 21.13
CA PHE A 246 -21.61 -2.83 19.72
C PHE A 246 -20.40 -2.14 19.09
N ILE A 247 -20.12 -0.87 19.45
CA ILE A 247 -18.89 -0.17 19.06
C ILE A 247 -17.65 -0.96 19.49
N LEU A 248 -17.61 -1.46 20.73
CA LEU A 248 -16.48 -2.25 21.24
C LEU A 248 -16.33 -3.59 20.52
N LEU A 249 -17.43 -4.28 20.25
CA LEU A 249 -17.42 -5.54 19.51
C LEU A 249 -16.87 -5.33 18.09
N ILE A 250 -17.39 -4.34 17.37
CA ILE A 250 -16.95 -4.02 16.01
C ILE A 250 -15.48 -3.55 16.01
N SER A 251 -15.07 -2.76 17.01
CA SER A 251 -13.66 -2.35 17.19
C SER A 251 -12.74 -3.56 17.37
N PHE A 252 -13.16 -4.54 18.17
CA PHE A 252 -12.40 -5.77 18.38
C PHE A 252 -12.31 -6.61 17.09
N ILE A 253 -13.42 -6.80 16.37
CA ILE A 253 -13.46 -7.53 15.09
C ILE A 253 -12.57 -6.83 14.05
N TYR A 254 -12.68 -5.51 13.93
CA TYR A 254 -11.83 -4.71 13.06
C TYR A 254 -10.35 -4.91 13.41
N GLY A 255 -9.97 -4.84 14.70
CA GLY A 255 -8.59 -5.07 15.14
C GLY A 255 -8.06 -6.46 14.79
N LEU A 256 -8.90 -7.51 14.87
CA LEU A 256 -8.54 -8.86 14.45
C LEU A 256 -8.30 -8.93 12.94
N LEU A 257 -9.23 -8.41 12.13
CA LEU A 257 -9.16 -8.44 10.67
C LEU A 257 -7.98 -7.61 10.15
N HIS A 258 -7.78 -6.41 10.71
CA HIS A 258 -6.67 -5.54 10.41
C HIS A 258 -5.33 -6.23 10.70
N ALA A 259 -5.19 -6.84 11.88
CA ALA A 259 -3.99 -7.58 12.21
C ALA A 259 -3.86 -8.91 11.46
N ALA A 260 -4.94 -9.52 10.95
CA ALA A 260 -4.89 -10.80 10.23
C ALA A 260 -4.38 -10.65 8.80
N GLY A 261 -4.64 -9.53 8.12
CA GLY A 261 -4.11 -9.26 6.78
C GLY A 261 -2.56 -9.20 6.77
N PRO A 262 -1.87 -9.37 5.62
CA PRO A 262 -0.41 -9.22 5.54
C PRO A 262 0.10 -7.96 6.27
N GLY A 263 1.12 -8.09 7.13
CA GLY A 263 1.60 -6.96 7.93
C GLY A 263 3.02 -7.15 8.47
N HIS A 264 3.80 -6.06 8.46
CA HIS A 264 5.21 -6.05 8.88
C HIS A 264 5.40 -6.54 10.32
N GLY A 265 4.53 -6.13 11.25
CA GLY A 265 4.60 -6.53 12.66
C GLY A 265 4.55 -8.05 12.86
N LYS A 266 3.75 -8.77 12.06
CA LYS A 266 3.66 -10.24 12.13
C LYS A 266 4.90 -10.92 11.60
N LEU A 267 5.37 -10.50 10.43
CA LEU A 267 6.56 -11.07 9.81
C LEU A 267 7.80 -10.79 10.66
N LEU A 268 7.95 -9.55 11.14
CA LEU A 268 9.00 -9.14 12.07
C LEU A 268 8.97 -9.98 13.35
N THR A 269 7.80 -10.12 13.99
CA THR A 269 7.64 -10.92 15.21
C THR A 269 7.96 -12.40 14.97
N THR A 270 7.44 -12.97 13.87
CA THR A 270 7.69 -14.37 13.48
C THR A 270 9.19 -14.59 13.28
N SER A 271 9.85 -13.75 12.50
CA SER A 271 11.29 -13.81 12.22
C SER A 271 12.12 -13.63 13.49
N TYR A 272 11.72 -12.74 14.40
CA TYR A 272 12.39 -12.54 15.69
C TYR A 272 12.32 -13.79 16.58
N PHE A 273 11.13 -14.38 16.76
CA PHE A 273 10.99 -15.60 17.56
C PHE A 273 11.53 -16.85 16.84
N ALA A 274 11.56 -16.87 15.51
CA ALA A 274 12.24 -17.90 14.72
C ALA A 274 13.76 -17.86 14.90
N ALA A 275 14.36 -16.67 15.00
CA ALA A 275 15.81 -16.50 15.16
C ALA A 275 16.29 -16.64 16.62
N ASN A 276 15.45 -16.33 17.62
CA ASN A 276 15.88 -16.22 19.02
C ASN A 276 15.14 -17.17 19.98
N GLY A 277 14.02 -17.76 19.56
CA GLY A 277 13.14 -18.51 20.44
C GLY A 277 12.53 -17.65 21.56
N GLY A 278 12.13 -18.28 22.66
CA GLY A 278 11.55 -17.62 23.82
C GLY A 278 10.49 -18.47 24.54
N SER A 279 9.95 -17.98 25.66
CA SER A 279 8.81 -18.59 26.35
C SER A 279 7.47 -18.05 25.83
N TYR A 280 6.36 -18.74 26.14
CA TYR A 280 5.01 -18.30 25.76
C TYR A 280 4.67 -16.97 26.43
N VAL A 281 5.05 -16.80 27.70
CA VAL A 281 4.86 -15.55 28.44
C VAL A 281 5.62 -14.39 27.78
N LYS A 282 6.86 -14.64 27.34
CA LYS A 282 7.64 -13.63 26.62
C LYS A 282 6.97 -13.25 25.30
N ALA A 283 6.51 -14.22 24.52
CA ALA A 283 5.78 -13.99 23.27
C ALA A 283 4.48 -13.20 23.49
N PHE A 284 3.73 -13.52 24.55
CA PHE A 284 2.50 -12.85 24.92
C PHE A 284 2.75 -11.38 25.29
N LEU A 285 3.68 -11.11 26.21
CA LEU A 285 4.03 -9.74 26.61
C LEU A 285 4.61 -8.93 25.45
N PHE A 286 5.40 -9.58 24.57
CA PHE A 286 5.92 -8.94 23.37
C PHE A 286 4.81 -8.49 22.42
N ALA A 287 3.85 -9.37 22.14
CA ALA A 287 2.70 -9.05 21.30
C ALA A 287 1.80 -7.97 21.91
N LEU A 288 1.60 -8.01 23.23
CA LEU A 288 0.85 -7.00 23.98
C LEU A 288 1.48 -5.61 23.84
N LYS A 289 2.81 -5.51 23.97
CA LYS A 289 3.54 -4.26 23.76
C LYS A 289 3.32 -3.71 22.34
N ILE A 290 3.44 -4.56 21.31
CA ILE A 290 3.26 -4.10 19.92
C ILE A 290 1.83 -3.59 19.69
N GLY A 291 0.82 -4.38 20.09
CA GLY A 291 -0.58 -4.02 19.89
C GLY A 291 -0.94 -2.69 20.56
N PHE A 292 -0.60 -2.51 21.84
CA PHE A 292 -0.90 -1.27 22.54
C PHE A 292 -0.03 -0.09 22.10
N LEU A 293 1.28 -0.25 21.88
CA LEU A 293 2.12 0.86 21.43
C LEU A 293 1.71 1.36 20.05
N HIS A 294 1.23 0.48 19.17
CA HIS A 294 0.72 0.87 17.86
C HIS A 294 -0.52 1.77 17.99
N VAL A 295 -1.48 1.38 18.82
CA VAL A 295 -2.72 2.13 18.99
C VAL A 295 -2.53 3.40 19.83
N ILE A 296 -1.72 3.33 20.89
CA ILE A 296 -1.35 4.51 21.70
C ILE A 296 -0.61 5.52 20.83
N GLY A 297 0.30 5.07 19.95
CA GLY A 297 0.97 5.93 18.98
C GLY A 297 -0.02 6.67 18.08
N ALA A 298 -1.05 5.96 17.59
CA ALA A 298 -2.12 6.58 16.80
C ALA A 298 -2.97 7.57 17.62
N LEU A 299 -3.33 7.26 18.88
CA LEU A 299 -4.06 8.19 19.75
C LEU A 299 -3.26 9.46 20.06
N VAL A 300 -1.97 9.30 20.40
CA VAL A 300 -1.07 10.44 20.66
C VAL A 300 -0.92 11.31 19.42
N LEU A 301 -0.78 10.68 18.24
CA LEU A 301 -0.75 11.39 16.96
C LEU A 301 -2.02 12.23 16.77
N VAL A 302 -3.20 11.63 16.94
CA VAL A 302 -4.50 12.30 16.76
C VAL A 302 -4.69 13.44 17.75
N TYR A 303 -4.32 13.23 19.01
CA TYR A 303 -4.39 14.28 20.02
C TYR A 303 -3.46 15.46 19.69
N ALA A 304 -2.24 15.15 19.25
CA ALA A 304 -1.28 16.17 18.85
C ALA A 304 -1.75 16.95 17.61
N THR A 305 -2.30 16.29 16.58
CA THR A 305 -2.79 16.97 15.37
C THR A 305 -4.01 17.85 15.66
N MET A 306 -4.89 17.42 16.56
CA MET A 306 -6.07 18.20 16.96
C MET A 306 -5.73 19.48 17.73
N PHE A 307 -4.64 19.50 18.50
CA PHE A 307 -4.20 20.69 19.24
C PHE A 307 -3.28 21.61 18.44
N LEU A 308 -2.55 21.06 17.46
CA LEU A 308 -1.53 21.80 16.72
C LEU A 308 -2.02 22.43 15.41
N VAL A 309 -3.17 22.04 14.85
CA VAL A 309 -3.58 22.54 13.52
C VAL A 309 -5.10 22.63 13.34
N GLU A 310 -5.62 23.85 13.13
CA GLU A 310 -7.04 24.11 12.77
C GLU A 310 -7.38 23.77 11.29
N SER A 311 -6.47 23.22 10.49
CA SER A 311 -6.72 22.78 9.11
C SER A 311 -5.61 21.83 8.63
N PHE A 312 -5.95 20.77 7.88
CA PHE A 312 -5.03 19.78 7.27
C PHE A 312 -4.65 18.53 8.10
N VAL A 313 -5.67 17.78 8.53
CA VAL A 313 -5.45 16.53 9.29
C VAL A 313 -5.00 15.35 8.40
N SER A 314 -5.55 15.17 7.19
CA SER A 314 -5.20 14.01 6.33
C SER A 314 -3.78 14.08 5.74
N LYS A 315 -3.35 15.25 5.26
CA LYS A 315 -2.01 15.47 4.70
C LYS A 315 -0.91 15.17 5.72
N THR A 316 -1.11 15.60 6.96
CA THR A 316 -0.20 15.33 8.07
C THR A 316 -0.11 13.84 8.36
N VAL A 317 -1.22 13.10 8.30
CA VAL A 317 -1.24 11.67 8.63
C VAL A 317 -0.47 10.83 7.61
N ASN A 318 -0.64 11.08 6.30
CA ASN A 318 0.09 10.32 5.27
C ASN A 318 1.58 10.67 5.24
N GLU A 319 1.94 11.95 5.40
CA GLU A 319 3.34 12.37 5.52
C GLU A 319 4.01 11.75 6.76
N VAL A 320 3.33 11.78 7.91
CA VAL A 320 3.81 11.15 9.14
C VAL A 320 3.90 9.64 8.99
N ALA A 321 2.94 8.99 8.34
CA ALA A 321 3.00 7.55 8.05
C ALA A 321 4.24 7.20 7.19
N GLY A 322 4.52 7.98 6.15
CA GLY A 322 5.71 7.80 5.31
C GLY A 322 7.02 7.97 6.10
N VAL A 323 7.13 9.03 6.91
CA VAL A 323 8.32 9.30 7.72
C VAL A 323 8.51 8.26 8.82
N THR A 324 7.47 7.92 9.57
CA THR A 324 7.52 6.89 10.62
C THR A 324 7.84 5.51 10.05
N THR A 325 7.37 5.19 8.83
CA THR A 325 7.75 3.96 8.11
C THR A 325 9.24 3.94 7.76
N LYS A 326 9.82 5.06 7.28
CA LYS A 326 11.27 5.16 7.03
C LYS A 326 12.08 4.92 8.31
N ILE A 327 11.68 5.55 9.41
CA ILE A 327 12.35 5.42 10.71
C ILE A 327 12.26 3.97 11.22
N SER A 328 11.07 3.38 11.18
CA SER A 328 10.83 1.97 11.52
C SER A 328 11.70 1.03 10.69
N ALA A 329 11.76 1.23 9.37
CA ALA A 329 12.55 0.43 8.45
C ALA A 329 14.05 0.44 8.80
N ILE A 330 14.61 1.64 9.02
CA ILE A 330 16.02 1.80 9.43
C ILE A 330 16.27 1.09 10.76
N LEU A 331 15.38 1.28 11.74
CA LEU A 331 15.51 0.66 13.06
C LEU A 331 15.52 -0.87 12.97
N ILE A 332 14.61 -1.45 12.18
CA ILE A 332 14.51 -2.90 11.96
C ILE A 332 15.81 -3.44 11.35
N VAL A 333 16.34 -2.78 10.30
CA VAL A 333 17.59 -3.20 9.64
C VAL A 333 18.76 -3.14 10.62
N LEU A 334 18.90 -2.05 11.37
CA LEU A 334 20.00 -1.90 12.34
C LEU A 334 19.98 -2.98 13.42
N VAL A 335 18.81 -3.26 13.99
CA VAL A 335 18.66 -4.28 15.02
C VAL A 335 18.92 -5.68 14.46
N ALA A 336 18.39 -6.00 13.28
CA ALA A 336 18.60 -7.29 12.64
C ALA A 336 20.08 -7.53 12.30
N CYS A 337 20.76 -6.51 11.75
CA CYS A 337 22.21 -6.55 11.49
C CYS A 337 23.02 -6.74 12.79
N ALA A 338 22.68 -6.01 13.85
CA ALA A 338 23.35 -6.16 15.15
C ALA A 338 23.19 -7.58 15.71
N MET A 339 22.00 -8.17 15.61
CA MET A 339 21.72 -9.55 16.03
C MET A 339 22.48 -10.57 15.17
N LEU A 340 22.57 -10.34 13.86
CA LEU A 340 23.30 -11.19 12.92
C LEU A 340 24.80 -11.18 13.24
N VAL A 341 25.40 -10.00 13.42
CA VAL A 341 26.82 -9.85 13.80
C VAL A 341 27.09 -10.52 15.16
N ALA A 342 26.20 -10.37 16.14
CA ALA A 342 26.34 -11.01 17.44
C ALA A 342 26.33 -12.54 17.33
N LYS A 343 25.53 -13.13 16.43
CA LYS A 343 25.52 -14.58 16.19
C LYS A 343 26.83 -15.06 15.52
N PHE A 344 27.33 -14.35 14.52
CA PHE A 344 28.60 -14.71 13.86
C PHE A 344 29.81 -14.58 14.79
N LYS A 345 29.87 -13.53 15.63
CA LYS A 345 30.95 -13.36 16.62
C LYS A 345 30.98 -14.50 17.66
N LYS A 346 29.81 -14.99 18.09
CA LYS A 346 29.72 -16.13 19.03
C LYS A 346 30.14 -17.46 18.41
N ASN A 347 29.92 -17.66 17.10
CA ASN A 347 30.26 -18.92 16.43
C ASN A 347 31.74 -19.03 16.04
N LYS A 348 32.45 -17.90 15.84
CA LYS A 348 33.90 -17.87 15.60
C LYS A 348 34.76 -18.24 16.83
N PHE A 349 34.18 -18.37 18.02
CA PHE A 349 34.89 -18.68 19.28
C PHE A 349 34.86 -20.17 19.69
N LYS A 350 34.48 -21.09 18.79
CA LYS A 350 34.56 -22.55 19.05
C LYS A 350 35.33 -23.27 17.95
N PHE A 351 36.62 -22.98 17.87
CA PHE A 351 37.61 -23.91 17.31
C PHE A 351 38.93 -23.71 18.07
N SER A 352 39.07 -24.40 19.19
CA SER A 352 40.39 -24.64 19.80
C SER A 352 40.36 -26.05 20.38
N PRO A 353 41.31 -26.93 20.01
CA PRO A 353 41.45 -28.25 20.61
C PRO A 353 41.98 -28.09 22.03
N SER A 354 41.73 -29.12 22.85
CA SER A 354 42.13 -29.26 24.25
C SER A 354 43.47 -28.59 24.63
N GLY A 355 43.48 -27.78 25.68
CA GLY A 355 44.70 -27.26 26.29
C GLY A 355 44.41 -26.40 27.51
N SER A 356 45.00 -26.81 28.63
CA SER A 356 44.99 -26.25 29.98
C SER A 356 45.10 -24.73 30.14
N SER A 357 44.34 -24.22 31.12
CA SER A 357 44.61 -23.08 32.02
C SER A 357 45.46 -21.91 31.52
N SER A 358 44.82 -20.77 31.30
CA SER A 358 45.17 -19.53 32.02
C SER A 358 44.06 -18.49 31.83
N ARG A 359 43.44 -18.10 32.94
CA ARG A 359 42.61 -16.90 33.03
C ARG A 359 43.55 -15.72 32.84
N ILE A 360 43.22 -14.80 31.94
CA ILE A 360 43.42 -13.34 32.02
C ILE A 360 42.94 -12.77 30.67
N LEU A 361 41.65 -12.41 30.62
CA LEU A 361 41.20 -11.14 30.06
C LEU A 361 39.74 -10.93 30.50
N ASN A 362 39.61 -10.13 31.55
CA ASN A 362 38.34 -9.70 32.13
C ASN A 362 37.52 -8.92 31.09
N SER A 363 36.40 -9.48 30.69
CA SER A 363 35.18 -8.72 30.43
C SER A 363 33.96 -9.60 30.67
N SER A 364 33.26 -9.27 31.75
CA SER A 364 31.83 -9.50 31.96
C SER A 364 31.37 -10.90 32.43
N CYS A 365 31.37 -11.03 33.75
CA CYS A 365 30.32 -11.66 34.57
C CYS A 365 30.16 -13.19 34.54
N ALA A 366 31.00 -13.88 35.33
CA ALA A 366 30.66 -15.15 35.95
C ALA A 366 30.03 -14.88 37.33
N CYS A 367 28.74 -14.56 37.38
CA CYS A 367 27.98 -14.43 38.63
C CYS A 367 26.67 -15.23 38.52
N SER A 368 26.54 -16.29 39.34
CA SER A 368 25.29 -17.04 39.58
C SER A 368 24.33 -16.23 40.47
N CYS A 369 23.95 -15.04 40.03
CA CYS A 369 22.91 -14.24 40.69
C CYS A 369 21.59 -14.36 39.89
N PRO A 370 20.46 -14.77 40.51
CA PRO A 370 19.15 -14.86 39.83
C PRO A 370 18.59 -13.51 39.34
N LYS A 371 19.26 -12.40 39.66
CA LYS A 371 18.85 -11.01 39.36
C LYS A 371 19.78 -10.27 38.38
N CYS A 372 20.68 -10.95 37.67
CA CYS A 372 21.49 -10.32 36.63
C CYS A 372 20.81 -10.46 35.25
N SER A 373 19.91 -9.53 34.92
CA SER A 373 19.33 -9.45 33.58
C SER A 373 20.31 -8.81 32.59
N CYS A 374 21.18 -9.62 31.98
CA CYS A 374 22.08 -9.16 30.92
C CYS A 374 21.28 -8.76 29.65
N LYS A 375 21.17 -7.43 29.47
CA LYS A 375 20.70 -6.61 28.33
C LYS A 375 19.40 -7.04 27.62
N LYS A 376 18.30 -6.40 28.04
CA LYS A 376 16.95 -6.44 27.46
C LYS A 376 16.73 -5.44 26.31
N ASP A 377 17.75 -4.66 25.93
CA ASP A 377 17.55 -3.41 25.18
C ASP A 377 17.18 -3.66 23.70
N GLY A 378 17.71 -4.73 23.09
CA GLY A 378 17.42 -5.07 21.69
C GLY A 378 15.96 -5.39 21.41
N GLU A 379 15.24 -5.98 22.36
CA GLU A 379 13.82 -6.34 22.21
C GLU A 379 12.94 -5.11 22.03
N TRP A 380 13.20 -4.05 22.79
CA TRP A 380 12.43 -2.81 22.72
C TRP A 380 12.55 -2.13 21.37
N PHE A 381 13.73 -2.14 20.75
CA PHE A 381 13.90 -1.58 19.41
C PHE A 381 13.14 -2.38 18.35
N VAL A 382 13.04 -3.71 18.48
CA VAL A 382 12.18 -4.52 17.58
C VAL A 382 10.71 -4.18 17.79
N VAL A 383 10.27 -4.07 19.05
CA VAL A 383 8.88 -3.69 19.39
C VAL A 383 8.55 -2.32 18.81
N LEU A 384 9.43 -1.32 19.02
CA LEU A 384 9.25 0.03 18.49
C LEU A 384 9.24 0.04 16.96
N GLY A 385 10.14 -0.71 16.32
CA GLY A 385 10.13 -0.88 14.86
C GLY A 385 8.80 -1.43 14.36
N ALA A 386 8.23 -2.42 15.05
CA ALA A 386 6.93 -3.00 14.69
C ALA A 386 5.76 -2.02 14.89
N SER A 387 5.78 -1.21 15.94
CA SER A 387 4.62 -0.42 16.38
C SER A 387 4.61 1.04 15.94
N LEU A 388 5.75 1.61 15.52
CA LEU A 388 5.87 3.06 15.26
C LEU A 388 5.01 3.58 14.12
N VAL A 389 4.72 2.73 13.12
CA VAL A 389 3.93 3.13 11.94
C VAL A 389 2.45 3.12 12.31
N PRO A 390 1.77 4.27 12.40
CA PRO A 390 0.34 4.31 12.67
C PRO A 390 -0.46 3.85 11.44
N CYS A 391 -1.60 3.19 11.66
CA CYS A 391 -2.53 2.86 10.59
C CYS A 391 -3.43 4.07 10.26
N PRO A 392 -3.50 4.54 8.99
CA PRO A 392 -4.36 5.66 8.60
C PRO A 392 -5.84 5.43 8.96
N GLY A 393 -6.36 4.21 8.80
CA GLY A 393 -7.75 3.88 9.13
C GLY A 393 -8.10 4.06 10.61
N VAL A 394 -7.20 3.63 11.51
CA VAL A 394 -7.37 3.80 12.97
C VAL A 394 -7.35 5.29 13.35
N VAL A 395 -6.46 6.06 12.73
CA VAL A 395 -6.34 7.49 12.95
C VAL A 395 -7.63 8.22 12.58
N LEU A 396 -8.25 7.88 11.44
CA LEU A 396 -9.52 8.47 10.99
C LEU A 396 -10.69 8.16 11.93
N VAL A 397 -10.77 6.92 12.44
CA VAL A 397 -11.79 6.55 13.44
C VAL A 397 -11.67 7.40 14.69
N PHE A 398 -10.45 7.63 15.17
CA PHE A 398 -10.21 8.47 16.33
C PHE A 398 -10.52 9.93 16.04
N ILE A 399 -10.13 10.47 14.88
CA ILE A 399 -10.50 11.84 14.49
C ILE A 399 -12.01 12.02 14.50
N LEU A 400 -12.76 11.09 13.89
CA LEU A 400 -14.23 11.11 13.91
C LEU A 400 -14.77 11.12 15.34
N ALA A 401 -14.31 10.19 16.18
CA ALA A 401 -14.79 10.05 17.55
C ALA A 401 -14.50 11.31 18.40
N PHE A 402 -13.36 11.96 18.19
CA PHE A 402 -13.01 13.23 18.82
C PHE A 402 -13.86 14.39 18.28
N SER A 403 -14.10 14.45 16.96
CA SER A 403 -14.90 15.49 16.32
C SER A 403 -16.35 15.53 16.79
N ILE A 404 -16.92 14.37 17.14
CA ILE A 404 -18.29 14.29 17.68
C ILE A 404 -18.35 14.35 19.21
N GLY A 405 -17.20 14.54 19.88
CA GLY A 405 -17.11 14.60 21.35
C GLY A 405 -17.19 13.27 22.08
N SER A 406 -17.10 12.13 21.37
CA SER A 406 -17.18 10.77 21.94
C SER A 406 -15.81 10.22 22.34
N PHE A 407 -15.12 10.94 23.23
CA PHE A 407 -13.75 10.61 23.66
C PHE A 407 -13.66 9.25 24.36
N GLY A 408 -14.66 8.90 25.16
CA GLY A 408 -14.71 7.62 25.87
C GLY A 408 -14.82 6.43 24.93
N ALA A 409 -15.66 6.53 23.89
CA ALA A 409 -15.78 5.49 22.87
C ALA A 409 -14.49 5.35 22.05
N ALA A 410 -13.83 6.46 21.72
CA ALA A 410 -12.53 6.45 21.04
C ALA A 410 -11.47 5.68 21.84
N PHE A 411 -11.33 6.02 23.12
CA PHE A 411 -10.35 5.40 24.01
C PHE A 411 -10.64 3.92 24.26
N LEU A 412 -11.89 3.55 24.50
CA LEU A 412 -12.25 2.16 24.78
C LEU A 412 -12.20 1.29 23.50
N SER A 413 -12.57 1.86 22.34
CA SER A 413 -12.34 1.26 21.02
C SER A 413 -10.87 0.99 20.77
N ALA A 414 -10.00 1.97 21.07
CA ALA A 414 -8.55 1.84 20.96
C ALA A 414 -8.00 0.66 21.78
N LEU A 415 -8.46 0.50 23.03
CA LEU A 415 -8.07 -0.64 23.87
C LEU A 415 -8.49 -1.99 23.25
N MET A 416 -9.71 -2.07 22.71
CA MET A 416 -10.21 -3.29 22.06
C MET A 416 -9.46 -3.62 20.78
N ILE A 417 -9.16 -2.61 19.95
CA ILE A 417 -8.33 -2.77 18.75
C ILE A 417 -6.94 -3.27 19.14
N GLY A 418 -6.28 -2.63 20.11
CA GLY A 418 -4.94 -3.01 20.57
C GLY A 418 -4.87 -4.44 21.11
N LEU A 419 -5.88 -4.86 21.87
CA LEU A 419 -5.99 -6.22 22.40
C LEU A 419 -6.20 -7.24 21.28
N ALA A 420 -7.11 -6.96 20.34
CA ALA A 420 -7.33 -7.80 19.16
C ALA A 420 -6.06 -7.96 18.32
N MET A 421 -5.34 -6.87 18.06
CA MET A 421 -4.06 -6.92 17.35
C MET A 421 -3.03 -7.78 18.09
N ALA A 422 -2.94 -7.65 19.42
CA ALA A 422 -2.03 -8.44 20.24
C ALA A 422 -2.30 -9.95 20.15
N ILE A 423 -3.57 -10.38 20.07
CA ILE A 423 -3.93 -11.80 19.89
C ILE A 423 -3.33 -12.35 18.59
N VAL A 424 -3.51 -11.64 17.48
CA VAL A 424 -3.02 -12.10 16.17
C VAL A 424 -1.49 -12.11 16.12
N ILE A 425 -0.84 -11.07 16.69
CA ILE A 425 0.63 -11.00 16.75
C ILE A 425 1.19 -12.09 17.68
N PHE A 426 0.49 -12.44 18.75
CA PHE A 426 0.87 -13.53 19.64
C PHE A 426 0.87 -14.87 18.90
N LEU A 427 -0.14 -15.15 18.07
CA LEU A 427 -0.17 -16.36 17.23
C LEU A 427 1.03 -16.41 16.28
N ALA A 428 1.40 -15.27 15.67
CA ALA A 428 2.60 -15.17 14.84
C ALA A 428 3.89 -15.44 15.63
N ALA A 429 4.00 -14.93 16.87
CA ALA A 429 5.13 -15.19 17.77
C ALA A 429 5.23 -16.68 18.16
N VAL A 430 4.08 -17.31 18.49
CA VAL A 430 4.00 -18.73 18.81
C VAL A 430 4.43 -19.58 17.62
N PHE A 431 3.98 -19.22 16.41
CA PHE A 431 4.41 -19.87 15.19
C PHE A 431 5.92 -19.75 14.96
N GLY A 432 6.48 -18.53 15.05
CA GLY A 432 7.92 -18.31 14.93
C GLY A 432 8.73 -19.14 15.95
N ARG A 433 8.26 -19.22 17.19
CA ARG A 433 8.86 -20.09 18.21
C ARG A 433 8.76 -21.57 17.85
N ALA A 434 7.61 -22.03 17.36
CA ALA A 434 7.44 -23.42 16.95
C ALA A 434 8.42 -23.80 15.83
N LEU A 435 8.68 -22.89 14.89
CA LEU A 435 9.73 -23.05 13.88
C LEU A 435 11.11 -23.18 14.54
N ASN A 436 11.47 -22.26 15.43
CA ASN A 436 12.75 -22.31 16.13
C ASN A 436 12.97 -23.66 16.85
N LEU A 437 11.97 -24.14 17.61
CA LEU A 437 12.03 -25.44 18.29
C LEU A 437 12.12 -26.63 17.34
N GLY A 438 11.46 -26.57 16.17
CA GLY A 438 11.50 -27.63 15.17
C GLY A 438 12.88 -27.78 14.52
N PHE A 439 13.49 -26.66 14.11
CA PHE A 439 14.76 -26.65 13.39
C PHE A 439 16.00 -26.70 14.30
N SER A 440 15.91 -26.19 15.53
CA SER A 440 17.02 -26.22 16.50
C SER A 440 17.40 -27.61 17.00
N LYS A 441 16.57 -28.63 16.76
CA LYS A 441 16.88 -30.03 17.09
C LYS A 441 18.16 -30.52 16.39
N PHE A 442 18.46 -30.01 15.20
CA PHE A 442 19.66 -30.31 14.44
C PHE A 442 20.57 -29.08 14.38
N LYS A 443 21.69 -29.08 15.11
CA LYS A 443 22.58 -27.91 15.29
C LYS A 443 22.95 -27.14 14.00
N PRO A 444 23.41 -27.78 12.90
CA PRO A 444 23.78 -27.03 11.69
C PRO A 444 22.56 -26.45 10.97
N VAL A 445 21.44 -27.18 10.97
CA VAL A 445 20.18 -26.75 10.35
C VAL A 445 19.54 -25.60 11.14
N GLY A 446 19.55 -25.69 12.48
CA GLY A 446 19.06 -24.64 13.37
C GLY A 446 19.82 -23.33 13.19
N PHE A 447 21.15 -23.38 13.11
CA PHE A 447 21.96 -22.18 12.89
C PHE A 447 21.69 -21.54 11.53
N CYS A 448 21.58 -22.33 10.45
CA CYS A 448 21.21 -21.83 9.12
C CYS A 448 19.83 -21.18 9.13
N PHE A 449 18.85 -21.80 9.80
CA PHE A 449 17.50 -21.29 9.93
C PHE A 449 17.42 -19.97 10.73
N GLU A 450 18.20 -19.85 11.80
CA GLU A 450 18.29 -18.60 12.57
C GLU A 450 18.88 -17.46 11.75
N ILE A 451 19.90 -17.72 10.93
CA ILE A 451 20.46 -16.74 9.99
C ILE A 451 19.41 -16.36 8.95
N LEU A 452 18.74 -17.35 8.35
CA LEU A 452 17.69 -17.11 7.37
C LEU A 452 16.64 -16.17 7.93
N ALA A 453 16.11 -16.44 9.13
CA ALA A 453 15.11 -15.60 9.78
C ALA A 453 15.58 -14.15 10.00
N LEU A 454 16.85 -13.92 10.35
CA LEU A 454 17.42 -12.57 10.44
C LEU A 454 17.59 -11.91 9.07
N CYS A 455 17.98 -12.66 8.04
CA CYS A 455 18.02 -12.14 6.67
C CYS A 455 16.61 -11.72 6.20
N LEU A 456 15.58 -12.49 6.52
CA LEU A 456 14.19 -12.11 6.21
C LEU A 456 13.77 -10.82 6.92
N MET A 457 14.24 -10.61 8.15
CA MET A 457 14.00 -9.38 8.89
C MET A 457 14.67 -8.16 8.24
N ILE A 458 15.91 -8.32 7.76
CA ILE A 458 16.63 -7.27 7.00
C ILE A 458 15.89 -6.98 5.70
N MET A 459 15.50 -8.01 4.95
CA MET A 459 14.75 -7.87 3.69
C MET A 459 13.43 -7.13 3.90
N LEU A 460 12.70 -7.44 4.99
CA LEU A 460 11.49 -6.70 5.36
C LEU A 460 11.79 -5.22 5.61
N GLY A 461 12.86 -4.90 6.36
CA GLY A 461 13.24 -3.52 6.62
C GLY A 461 13.61 -2.75 5.34
N VAL A 462 14.39 -3.34 4.45
CA VAL A 462 14.73 -2.73 3.13
C VAL A 462 13.47 -2.54 2.28
N PHE A 463 12.60 -3.54 2.24
CA PHE A 463 11.32 -3.45 1.53
C PHE A 463 10.45 -2.30 2.08
N MET A 464 10.32 -2.20 3.41
CA MET A 464 9.57 -1.09 4.04
C MET A 464 10.18 0.27 3.72
N PHE A 465 11.51 0.38 3.65
CA PHE A 465 12.17 1.63 3.28
C PHE A 465 11.83 2.03 1.83
N ILE A 466 11.86 1.10 0.89
CA ILE A 466 11.46 1.36 -0.50
C ILE A 466 9.96 1.69 -0.58
N ALA A 467 9.12 0.90 0.07
CA ALA A 467 7.66 1.10 0.11
C ALA A 467 7.24 2.40 0.80
N SER A 468 8.04 2.94 1.72
CA SER A 468 7.76 4.23 2.37
C SER A 468 7.79 5.42 1.41
N GLN A 469 8.55 5.30 0.31
CA GLN A 469 8.52 6.29 -0.77
C GLN A 469 7.16 6.23 -1.50
N ARG A 470 6.51 5.06 -1.46
CA ARG A 470 5.20 4.82 -2.04
C ARG A 470 4.02 5.35 -1.22
N ILE A 471 4.10 5.25 0.10
CA ILE A 471 3.03 5.71 1.00
C ILE A 471 2.85 7.25 0.94
N GLN A 472 3.88 8.01 0.58
CA GLN A 472 3.78 9.47 0.46
C GLN A 472 2.99 9.94 -0.77
N VAL A 473 2.69 9.02 -1.70
CA VAL A 473 2.08 9.30 -3.02
C VAL A 473 0.58 8.98 -3.05
N LEU A 474 0.15 8.02 -2.21
CA LEU A 474 -1.24 7.60 -2.03
C LEU A 474 -1.86 8.34 -0.83
#